data_AF-A0A4S2FD12-F1
#
_entry.id   AF-A0A4S2FD12-F1
#
_cell.length_a   1.000
_cell.length_b   1.000
_cell.length_c   1.000
_cell.angle_alpha   90.00
_cell.angle_beta   90.00
_cell.angle_gamma   90.00
#
_symmetry.space_group_name_H-M   'P 1'
#
loop_
_entity.id
_entity.type
_entity.pdbx_description
1 polymer ?
#
loop_
_entity_poly.entity_id
_entity_poly.type
_entity_poly.pdbx_seq_one_letter_code
_entity_poly.pdbx_strand_id
1 'polypeptide(L)'
;MRRKSIILMLCVFGCLFGCQSKPLPLSFDVPPALCFEGKIYWQTESEPVVENQTPIATVEAVSSDFPDQNKTVNPSGQDWVDAAIYRNGDDLILEHEDNMARFEYRNAPTKQERVLKDFDETGEIALPGLTLPHFVYENMAYFLLGKASAGEAALLEPAGTIKKVCEIAGENFDGVGHVGDELYASPTQNRYMILHDIQNDTYAWYENENYFY
;
A
#
# COMPACT_ATOMS: atom_id res chain seq x y z
N MET A 1 15.74 43.18 61.55
CA MET A 1 15.64 43.61 60.14
C MET A 1 16.70 42.87 59.31
N ARG A 2 16.33 41.82 58.57
CA ARG A 2 17.18 41.21 57.55
C ARG A 2 16.34 40.99 56.29
N ARG A 3 16.89 41.47 55.18
CA ARG A 3 16.24 41.63 53.87
C ARG A 3 16.04 40.29 53.16
N LYS A 4 14.98 40.28 52.35
CA LYS A 4 14.47 39.21 51.49
C LYS A 4 15.41 38.95 50.30
N SER A 5 15.45 37.70 49.84
CA SER A 5 15.75 37.35 48.45
C SER A 5 14.74 36.29 48.02
N ILE A 6 13.80 36.69 47.17
CA ILE A 6 12.88 35.79 46.46
C ILE A 6 13.57 35.48 45.12
N ILE A 7 13.86 34.21 44.87
CA ILE A 7 14.37 33.75 43.57
C ILE A 7 13.15 33.53 42.68
N LEU A 8 13.03 34.37 41.66
CA LEU A 8 12.01 34.27 40.62
C LEU A 8 12.49 33.24 39.59
N MET A 9 11.96 32.02 39.65
CA MET A 9 12.22 30.98 38.67
C MET A 9 11.36 31.24 37.42
N LEU A 10 11.99 31.74 36.36
CA LEU A 10 11.35 32.00 35.07
C LEU A 10 11.17 30.66 34.34
N CYS A 11 9.97 30.13 34.29
CA CYS A 11 9.62 29.01 33.41
C CYS A 11 9.60 29.51 31.97
N VAL A 12 10.65 29.19 31.21
CA VAL A 12 10.66 29.35 29.75
C VAL A 12 9.73 28.27 29.19
N PHE A 13 8.50 28.67 28.85
CA PHE A 13 7.61 27.89 27.99
C PHE A 13 8.27 27.81 26.61
N GLY A 14 8.96 26.72 26.34
CA GLY A 14 9.37 26.36 24.99
C GLY A 14 8.12 26.05 24.19
N CYS A 15 7.74 26.95 23.27
CA CYS A 15 6.81 26.63 22.20
C CYS A 15 7.43 25.52 21.36
N LEU A 16 7.01 24.27 21.63
CA LEU A 16 7.14 23.18 20.67
C LEU A 16 6.23 23.54 19.49
N PHE A 17 6.77 24.29 18.53
CA PHE A 17 6.28 24.19 17.17
C PHE A 17 6.55 22.75 16.76
N GLY A 18 5.51 21.91 16.88
CA GLY A 18 5.51 20.63 16.20
C GLY A 18 5.80 20.91 14.75
N CYS A 19 7.00 20.54 14.29
CA CYS A 19 7.19 20.26 12.88
C CYS A 19 6.17 19.17 12.58
N GLN A 20 5.01 19.55 12.03
CA GLN A 20 4.25 18.63 11.21
C GLN A 20 5.20 18.32 10.06
N SER A 21 5.96 17.22 10.19
CA SER A 21 6.69 16.66 9.08
C SER A 21 5.65 16.48 7.99
N LYS A 22 5.84 17.19 6.87
CA LYS A 22 5.05 16.90 5.69
C LYS A 22 5.24 15.41 5.38
N PRO A 23 4.17 14.68 5.10
CA PRO A 23 4.28 13.30 4.63
C PRO A 23 5.26 13.26 3.47
N LEU A 24 6.16 12.29 3.50
CA LEU A 24 7.06 12.08 2.37
C LEU A 24 6.20 11.56 1.21
N PRO A 25 6.14 12.27 0.07
CA PRO A 25 5.37 11.78 -1.06
C PRO A 25 5.94 10.43 -1.49
N LEU A 26 5.06 9.51 -1.88
CA LEU A 26 5.44 8.21 -2.42
C LEU A 26 6.38 8.40 -3.62
N SER A 27 7.42 7.59 -3.70
CA SER A 27 8.45 7.66 -4.74
C SER A 27 7.98 7.16 -6.13
N PHE A 28 6.74 6.68 -6.22
CA PHE A 28 6.11 6.12 -7.41
C PHE A 28 4.62 6.49 -7.44
N ASP A 29 4.02 6.47 -8.63
CA ASP A 29 2.61 6.79 -8.82
C ASP A 29 1.74 5.60 -8.40
N VAL A 30 0.97 5.77 -7.34
CA VAL A 30 -0.01 4.79 -6.88
C VAL A 30 -1.37 5.12 -7.50
N PRO A 31 -2.12 4.15 -8.05
CA PRO A 31 -3.48 4.38 -8.52
C PRO A 31 -4.40 4.94 -7.43
N PRO A 32 -5.49 5.62 -7.79
CA PRO A 32 -6.48 6.07 -6.83
C PRO A 32 -7.00 4.93 -5.95
N ALA A 33 -7.14 5.21 -4.67
CA ALA A 33 -7.59 4.27 -3.64
C ALA A 33 -8.61 4.95 -2.74
N LEU A 34 -9.63 4.23 -2.29
CA LEU A 34 -10.63 4.70 -1.33
C LEU A 34 -10.64 3.75 -0.13
N CYS A 35 -10.46 4.28 1.08
CA CYS A 35 -10.79 3.53 2.29
C CYS A 35 -12.30 3.66 2.56
N PHE A 36 -13.01 2.55 2.59
CA PHE A 36 -14.44 2.52 2.88
C PHE A 36 -14.77 1.29 3.74
N GLU A 37 -15.48 1.50 4.85
CA GLU A 37 -15.88 0.46 5.81
C GLU A 37 -14.69 -0.40 6.29
N GLY A 38 -13.53 0.23 6.49
CA GLY A 38 -12.30 -0.43 6.97
C GLY A 38 -11.56 -1.24 5.92
N LYS A 39 -11.86 -1.04 4.63
CA LYS A 39 -11.23 -1.72 3.49
C LYS A 39 -10.71 -0.70 2.48
N ILE A 40 -9.57 -0.96 1.84
CA ILE A 40 -9.05 -0.11 0.77
C ILE A 40 -9.44 -0.71 -0.59
N TYR A 41 -10.29 0.01 -1.32
CA TYR A 41 -10.67 -0.30 -2.68
C TYR A 41 -9.77 0.47 -3.64
N TRP A 42 -9.31 -0.16 -4.71
CA TRP A 42 -8.40 0.46 -5.68
C TRP A 42 -9.10 0.66 -7.01
N GLN A 43 -8.86 1.82 -7.63
CA GLN A 43 -9.32 2.05 -8.99
C GLN A 43 -8.74 0.99 -9.93
N THR A 44 -9.60 0.49 -10.80
CA THR A 44 -9.27 -0.50 -11.83
C THR A 44 -9.41 0.13 -13.22
N GLU A 45 -8.83 -0.52 -14.23
CA GLU A 45 -9.02 -0.13 -15.64
C GLU A 45 -10.34 -0.65 -16.23
N SER A 46 -11.08 -1.48 -15.48
CA SER A 46 -12.36 -2.02 -15.93
C SER A 46 -13.44 -0.94 -15.97
N GLU A 47 -14.21 -0.92 -17.05
CA GLU A 47 -15.35 -0.03 -17.21
C GLU A 47 -16.34 -0.15 -16.04
N PRO A 48 -16.78 0.96 -15.44
CA PRO A 48 -17.79 0.94 -14.39
C PRO A 48 -19.15 0.56 -14.98
N VAL A 49 -19.84 -0.37 -14.32
CA VAL A 49 -21.24 -0.67 -14.61
C VAL A 49 -22.07 -0.17 -13.45
N VAL A 50 -22.87 0.87 -13.68
CA VAL A 50 -23.86 1.34 -12.70
C VAL A 50 -25.22 0.80 -13.11
N GLU A 51 -25.74 -0.13 -12.33
CA GLU A 51 -27.17 -0.43 -12.35
C GLU A 51 -27.91 0.69 -11.60
N ASN A 52 -29.18 0.95 -11.90
CA ASN A 52 -29.99 1.99 -11.24
C ASN A 52 -29.99 1.85 -9.71
N GLN A 53 -29.08 2.54 -9.04
CA GLN A 53 -28.84 2.43 -7.60
C GLN A 53 -28.80 3.82 -6.96
N THR A 54 -29.04 3.86 -5.66
CA THR A 54 -28.93 5.09 -4.85
C THR A 54 -27.51 5.18 -4.26
N PRO A 55 -26.89 6.37 -4.22
CA PRO A 55 -25.62 6.55 -3.53
C PRO A 55 -25.71 6.09 -2.08
N ILE A 56 -24.70 5.37 -1.61
CA ILE A 56 -24.60 4.90 -0.23
C ILE A 56 -23.77 5.82 0.65
N ALA A 57 -22.90 6.64 0.05
CA ALA A 57 -22.04 7.61 0.73
C ALA A 57 -21.45 8.61 -0.28
N THR A 58 -20.61 9.52 0.23
CA THR A 58 -19.82 10.48 -0.54
C THR A 58 -18.39 10.43 -0.03
N VAL A 59 -17.40 10.59 -0.91
CA VAL A 59 -15.99 10.73 -0.54
C VAL A 59 -15.78 12.04 0.20
N GLU A 60 -15.12 12.01 1.36
CA GLU A 60 -15.08 13.16 2.27
C GLU A 60 -13.76 13.94 2.20
N ALA A 61 -12.62 13.27 2.00
CA ALA A 61 -11.32 13.92 2.08
C ALA A 61 -10.20 13.12 1.41
N VAL A 62 -9.04 13.76 1.30
CA VAL A 62 -7.78 13.15 0.85
C VAL A 62 -6.92 12.82 2.08
N SER A 63 -6.41 11.60 2.16
CA SER A 63 -5.40 11.19 3.14
C SER A 63 -4.03 11.79 2.80
N SER A 64 -3.11 11.81 3.76
CA SER A 64 -1.74 12.23 3.48
C SER A 64 -1.04 11.31 2.49
N ASP A 65 -1.24 9.99 2.66
CA ASP A 65 -0.53 8.93 1.96
C ASP A 65 -1.55 7.85 1.56
N PHE A 66 -1.54 6.67 2.21
CA PHE A 66 -2.58 5.66 2.03
C PHE A 66 -3.86 6.04 2.82
N PRO A 67 -5.04 5.76 2.27
CA PRO A 67 -6.27 6.05 2.98
C PRO A 67 -6.46 5.01 4.08
N ASP A 68 -6.48 5.48 5.32
CA ASP A 68 -6.66 4.68 6.53
C ASP A 68 -7.97 5.03 7.27
N GLN A 69 -8.62 6.11 6.84
CA GLN A 69 -9.87 6.63 7.40
C GLN A 69 -11.05 6.38 6.45
N ASN A 70 -12.22 6.13 7.02
CA ASN A 70 -13.40 5.88 6.22
C ASN A 70 -13.74 7.07 5.31
N LYS A 71 -14.05 6.77 4.04
CA LYS A 71 -14.37 7.72 2.96
C LYS A 71 -13.24 8.68 2.59
N THR A 72 -11.99 8.27 2.80
CA THR A 72 -10.83 9.05 2.32
C THR A 72 -10.15 8.38 1.15
N VAL A 73 -9.58 9.20 0.27
CA VAL A 73 -8.79 8.75 -0.89
C VAL A 73 -7.31 9.08 -0.72
N ASN A 74 -6.42 8.30 -1.35
CA ASN A 74 -5.00 8.69 -1.45
C ASN A 74 -4.81 9.97 -2.29
N PRO A 75 -3.63 10.61 -2.27
CA PRO A 75 -3.35 11.82 -3.05
C PRO A 75 -3.66 11.72 -4.55
N SER A 76 -3.41 10.57 -5.19
CA SER A 76 -3.73 10.40 -6.63
C SER A 76 -5.23 10.34 -6.90
N GLY A 77 -6.04 10.00 -5.89
CA GLY A 77 -7.50 9.99 -5.98
C GLY A 77 -8.17 11.33 -5.65
N GLN A 78 -7.42 12.43 -5.49
CA GLN A 78 -7.98 13.73 -5.10
C GLN A 78 -9.17 14.21 -5.96
N ASP A 79 -9.21 13.84 -7.23
CA ASP A 79 -10.26 14.25 -8.17
C ASP A 79 -11.60 13.53 -7.90
N TRP A 80 -11.58 12.54 -7.00
CA TRP A 80 -12.76 11.81 -6.51
C TRP A 80 -13.31 12.35 -5.19
N VAL A 81 -12.76 13.44 -4.65
CA VAL A 81 -13.41 14.13 -3.51
C VAL A 81 -14.80 14.59 -3.94
N ASP A 82 -15.77 14.50 -3.02
CA ASP A 82 -17.19 14.76 -3.27
C ASP A 82 -17.88 13.77 -4.25
N ALA A 83 -17.18 12.73 -4.71
CA ALA A 83 -17.77 11.68 -5.53
C ALA A 83 -18.86 10.91 -4.76
N ALA A 84 -19.95 10.58 -5.45
CA ALA A 84 -20.97 9.66 -4.96
C ALA A 84 -20.42 8.24 -4.99
N ILE A 85 -20.60 7.50 -3.88
CA ILE A 85 -20.17 6.11 -3.74
C ILE A 85 -21.38 5.21 -3.93
N TYR A 86 -21.29 4.25 -4.85
CA TYR A 86 -22.29 3.22 -5.10
C TYR A 86 -21.71 1.84 -4.81
N ARG A 87 -22.56 0.90 -4.38
CA ARG A 87 -22.17 -0.51 -4.25
C ARG A 87 -22.43 -1.24 -5.57
N ASN A 88 -21.49 -2.05 -6.03
CA ASN A 88 -21.74 -2.97 -7.13
C ASN A 88 -21.16 -4.34 -6.80
N GLY A 89 -21.99 -5.23 -6.23
CA GLY A 89 -21.50 -6.49 -5.66
C GLY A 89 -20.49 -6.24 -4.54
N ASP A 90 -19.28 -6.77 -4.71
CA ASP A 90 -18.16 -6.58 -3.79
C ASP A 90 -17.33 -5.32 -4.10
N ASP A 91 -17.64 -4.61 -5.18
CA ASP A 91 -16.94 -3.40 -5.61
C ASP A 91 -17.66 -2.13 -5.22
N LEU A 92 -16.96 -1.01 -5.39
CA LEU A 92 -17.50 0.33 -5.34
C LEU A 92 -17.41 0.98 -6.72
N ILE A 93 -18.43 1.76 -7.06
CA ILE A 93 -18.34 2.71 -8.16
C ILE A 93 -18.33 4.12 -7.58
N LEU A 94 -17.39 4.94 -8.02
CA LEU A 94 -17.36 6.36 -7.70
C LEU A 94 -17.83 7.13 -8.94
N GLU A 95 -18.75 8.06 -8.73
CA GLU A 95 -19.25 8.98 -9.74
C GLU A 95 -18.96 10.41 -9.30
N HIS A 96 -18.25 11.17 -10.13
CA HIS A 96 -17.99 12.58 -9.91
C HIS A 96 -18.11 13.32 -11.24
N GLU A 97 -19.01 14.31 -11.28
CA GLU A 97 -19.40 15.00 -12.51
C GLU A 97 -19.85 14.01 -13.60
N ASP A 98 -19.23 14.02 -14.79
CA ASP A 98 -19.53 13.12 -15.90
C ASP A 98 -18.61 11.87 -15.92
N ASN A 99 -17.82 11.65 -14.86
CA ASN A 99 -16.86 10.55 -14.78
C ASN A 99 -17.31 9.49 -13.78
N MET A 100 -17.04 8.22 -14.14
CA MET A 100 -17.23 7.09 -13.26
C MET A 100 -15.98 6.21 -13.26
N ALA A 101 -15.67 5.59 -12.12
CA ALA A 101 -14.63 4.57 -12.06
C ALA A 101 -14.99 3.46 -11.09
N ARG A 102 -14.52 2.24 -11.42
CA ARG A 102 -14.68 1.06 -10.60
C ARG A 102 -13.51 0.93 -9.64
N PHE A 103 -13.83 0.74 -8.37
CA PHE A 103 -12.92 0.54 -7.26
C PHE A 103 -13.15 -0.84 -6.65
N GLU A 104 -12.12 -1.69 -6.68
CA GLU A 104 -12.22 -3.08 -6.25
C GLU A 104 -11.44 -3.31 -4.94
N TYR A 105 -12.05 -4.05 -4.01
CA TYR A 105 -11.36 -4.55 -2.82
C TYR A 105 -10.97 -6.01 -3.05
N ARG A 106 -9.67 -6.27 -3.24
CA ARG A 106 -9.14 -7.63 -3.30
C ARG A 106 -8.52 -8.00 -1.94
N ASN A 107 -9.17 -8.91 -1.22
CA ASN A 107 -8.61 -9.55 -0.02
C ASN A 107 -8.38 -11.05 -0.17
N ALA A 108 -8.85 -11.61 -1.28
CA ALA A 108 -8.76 -13.01 -1.57
C ALA A 108 -8.03 -13.17 -2.90
N PRO A 109 -7.19 -14.20 -3.05
CA PRO A 109 -6.72 -14.61 -4.36
C PRO A 109 -7.96 -14.84 -5.23
N THR A 110 -8.19 -13.98 -6.22
CA THR A 110 -9.28 -14.14 -7.17
C THR A 110 -8.98 -15.37 -8.03
N LYS A 111 -9.45 -16.52 -7.51
CA LYS A 111 -9.65 -17.83 -8.14
C LYS A 111 -8.54 -18.35 -9.08
N GLN A 112 -7.85 -19.35 -8.54
CA GLN A 112 -7.58 -20.64 -9.21
C GLN A 112 -6.48 -20.72 -10.26
N GLU A 113 -5.36 -20.04 -10.06
CA GLU A 113 -4.10 -20.77 -10.25
C GLU A 113 -3.49 -21.05 -8.89
N ARG A 114 -3.64 -22.32 -8.48
CA ARG A 114 -2.54 -22.91 -7.73
C ARG A 114 -1.36 -22.72 -8.70
N VAL A 115 -0.40 -21.86 -8.38
CA VAL A 115 0.94 -22.05 -8.91
C VAL A 115 1.41 -23.35 -8.28
N LEU A 116 0.92 -24.46 -8.82
CA LEU A 116 1.59 -25.74 -8.77
C LEU A 116 2.90 -25.45 -9.45
N LYS A 117 3.87 -25.11 -8.63
CA LYS A 117 5.23 -25.47 -8.90
C LYS A 117 5.22 -26.97 -9.20
N ASP A 118 5.14 -27.32 -10.46
CA ASP A 118 5.90 -28.46 -10.97
C ASP A 118 7.37 -28.02 -10.90
N PHE A 119 7.88 -27.92 -9.67
CA PHE A 119 9.30 -28.10 -9.46
C PHE A 119 9.55 -29.54 -9.89
N ASP A 120 10.46 -29.73 -10.83
CA ASP A 120 11.08 -31.03 -10.94
C ASP A 120 11.85 -31.34 -9.65
N GLU A 121 12.28 -32.59 -9.50
CA GLU A 121 13.03 -33.06 -8.32
C GLU A 121 14.35 -32.29 -8.09
N THR A 122 14.73 -31.37 -9.00
CA THR A 122 15.92 -30.51 -8.91
C THR A 122 15.63 -29.08 -8.43
N GLY A 123 14.37 -28.66 -8.32
CA GLY A 123 13.99 -27.35 -7.79
C GLY A 123 14.07 -26.20 -8.80
N GLU A 124 14.22 -26.49 -10.10
CA GLU A 124 14.20 -25.47 -11.15
C GLU A 124 12.78 -25.27 -11.71
N ILE A 125 12.45 -24.03 -12.11
CA ILE A 125 11.17 -23.68 -12.73
C ILE A 125 11.32 -23.75 -14.24
N ALA A 126 10.61 -24.67 -14.89
CA ALA A 126 10.57 -24.79 -16.34
C ALA A 126 9.46 -23.90 -16.94
N LEU A 127 9.71 -22.60 -17.11
CA LEU A 127 8.87 -21.74 -17.96
C LEU A 127 9.74 -20.78 -18.80
N PRO A 128 9.63 -20.80 -20.14
CA PRO A 128 10.32 -19.83 -20.99
C PRO A 128 9.51 -18.52 -21.09
N GLY A 129 10.11 -17.40 -20.67
CA GLY A 129 9.76 -16.08 -21.21
C GLY A 129 8.87 -15.16 -20.37
N LEU A 130 8.56 -15.48 -19.11
CA LEU A 130 7.95 -14.54 -18.17
C LEU A 130 8.99 -14.14 -17.13
N THR A 131 9.18 -12.83 -16.92
CA THR A 131 9.84 -12.30 -15.71
C THR A 131 9.00 -12.74 -14.51
N LEU A 132 9.58 -13.60 -13.69
CA LEU A 132 8.92 -14.21 -12.54
C LEU A 132 8.90 -13.23 -11.35
N PRO A 133 8.00 -13.41 -10.37
CA PRO A 133 7.90 -12.51 -9.21
C PRO A 133 9.20 -12.43 -8.41
N HIS A 134 9.45 -11.27 -7.79
CA HIS A 134 10.67 -11.01 -7.02
C HIS A 134 10.63 -11.69 -5.64
N PHE A 135 9.44 -11.86 -5.05
CA PHE A 135 9.22 -12.75 -3.91
C PHE A 135 7.75 -13.18 -3.78
N VAL A 136 7.50 -14.13 -2.86
CA VAL A 136 6.15 -14.62 -2.52
C VAL A 136 5.86 -14.37 -1.04
N TYR A 137 4.77 -13.68 -0.73
CA TYR A 137 4.26 -13.47 0.63
C TYR A 137 2.80 -13.92 0.72
N GLU A 138 2.46 -14.71 1.74
CA GLU A 138 1.12 -15.30 1.92
C GLU A 138 0.51 -15.98 0.66
N ASN A 139 1.36 -16.63 -0.15
CA ASN A 139 1.00 -17.24 -1.46
C ASN A 139 0.62 -16.22 -2.55
N MET A 140 0.99 -14.96 -2.40
CA MET A 140 0.83 -13.91 -3.40
C MET A 140 2.18 -13.53 -4.01
N ALA A 141 2.17 -13.20 -5.29
CA ALA A 141 3.34 -12.88 -6.09
C ALA A 141 3.56 -11.36 -6.11
N TYR A 142 4.77 -10.92 -5.76
CA TYR A 142 5.12 -9.50 -5.65
C TYR A 142 6.23 -9.11 -6.64
N PHE A 143 6.06 -7.95 -7.28
CA PHE A 143 6.94 -7.42 -8.30
C PHE A 143 7.53 -6.09 -7.88
N LEU A 144 8.83 -5.91 -8.10
CA LEU A 144 9.51 -4.66 -7.82
C LEU A 144 8.91 -3.55 -8.69
N LEU A 145 8.44 -2.48 -8.05
CA LEU A 145 8.01 -1.26 -8.72
C LEU A 145 9.09 -0.19 -8.72
N GLY A 146 9.88 -0.12 -7.66
CA GLY A 146 10.89 0.92 -7.53
C GLY A 146 11.50 0.99 -6.14
N LYS A 147 12.38 1.97 -5.97
CA LYS A 147 13.04 2.24 -4.69
C LYS A 147 12.07 2.92 -3.73
N ALA A 148 12.11 2.54 -2.46
CA ALA A 148 11.41 3.19 -1.37
C ALA A 148 12.42 3.79 -0.39
N SER A 149 11.91 4.42 0.67
CA SER A 149 12.68 4.98 1.77
C SER A 149 12.17 4.46 3.11
N ALA A 150 13.02 4.54 4.15
CA ALA A 150 12.62 4.23 5.52
C ALA A 150 11.45 5.12 6.01
N GLY A 151 11.36 6.35 5.52
CA GLY A 151 10.25 7.26 5.85
C GLY A 151 8.92 6.81 5.28
N GLU A 152 8.91 6.23 4.08
CA GLU A 152 7.71 5.60 3.49
C GLU A 152 7.34 4.31 4.23
N ALA A 153 8.33 3.51 4.64
CA ALA A 153 8.07 2.29 5.43
C ALA A 153 7.44 2.60 6.79
N ALA A 154 7.81 3.73 7.41
CA ALA A 154 7.23 4.19 8.67
C ALA A 154 5.75 4.61 8.58
N LEU A 155 5.20 4.76 7.37
CA LEU A 155 3.77 4.99 7.13
C LEU A 155 2.95 3.70 7.16
N LEU A 156 3.62 2.54 7.18
CA LEU A 156 3.02 1.21 7.13
C LEU A 156 3.28 0.46 8.44
N GLU A 157 2.54 -0.64 8.65
CA GLU A 157 2.74 -1.52 9.79
C GLU A 157 3.68 -2.69 9.41
N PRO A 158 4.50 -3.19 10.37
CA PRO A 158 5.25 -4.42 10.17
C PRO A 158 4.28 -5.58 9.86
N ALA A 159 4.40 -6.14 8.66
CA ALA A 159 3.59 -7.25 8.17
C ALA A 159 4.23 -8.60 8.48
N GLY A 160 5.56 -8.66 8.53
CA GLY A 160 6.28 -9.87 8.87
C GLY A 160 7.72 -9.86 8.36
N THR A 161 8.29 -11.06 8.23
CA THR A 161 9.62 -11.25 7.65
C THR A 161 9.59 -12.35 6.60
N ILE A 162 10.49 -12.25 5.63
CA ILE A 162 10.67 -13.31 4.64
C ILE A 162 11.21 -14.56 5.36
N LYS A 163 10.42 -15.64 5.34
CA LYS A 163 10.82 -16.94 5.92
C LYS A 163 11.51 -17.87 4.93
N LYS A 164 11.26 -17.65 3.63
CA LYS A 164 11.82 -18.45 2.54
C LYS A 164 11.88 -17.59 1.29
N VAL A 165 13.02 -17.60 0.62
CA VAL A 165 13.18 -17.03 -0.72
C VAL A 165 12.92 -18.11 -1.75
N CYS A 166 12.22 -17.76 -2.82
CA CYS A 166 12.19 -18.57 -4.02
C CYS A 166 13.17 -17.91 -4.99
N GLU A 167 14.30 -18.54 -5.27
CA GLU A 167 15.19 -18.10 -6.35
C GLU A 167 14.59 -18.56 -7.67
N ILE A 168 14.34 -17.62 -8.59
CA ILE A 168 13.57 -17.92 -9.79
C ILE A 168 14.26 -17.46 -11.10
N ALA A 169 15.46 -16.88 -11.05
CA ALA A 169 16.30 -16.70 -12.23
C ALA A 169 17.80 -16.68 -11.90
N GLY A 170 18.63 -17.22 -12.80
CA GLY A 170 20.08 -17.35 -12.63
C GLY A 170 20.89 -16.04 -12.68
N GLU A 171 20.27 -14.91 -13.01
CA GLU A 171 20.88 -13.57 -12.89
C GLU A 171 19.83 -12.61 -12.31
N ASN A 172 19.92 -12.36 -11.01
CA ASN A 172 19.03 -11.49 -10.25
C ASN A 172 19.45 -10.03 -10.46
N PHE A 173 18.60 -9.25 -11.13
CA PHE A 173 18.74 -7.80 -11.16
C PHE A 173 18.06 -7.20 -9.92
N ASP A 174 18.85 -6.55 -9.08
CA ASP A 174 18.51 -5.45 -8.16
C ASP A 174 17.08 -5.44 -7.57
N GLY A 175 16.73 -6.39 -6.69
CA GLY A 175 15.42 -6.35 -6.01
C GLY A 175 14.92 -7.64 -5.38
N VAL A 176 15.80 -8.49 -4.85
CA VAL A 176 15.36 -9.71 -4.14
C VAL A 176 15.49 -9.49 -2.64
N GLY A 177 14.47 -9.88 -1.90
CA GLY A 177 14.53 -9.96 -0.45
C GLY A 177 15.21 -11.24 0.03
N HIS A 178 15.97 -11.12 1.10
CA HIS A 178 16.65 -12.19 1.80
C HIS A 178 15.77 -12.79 2.89
N VAL A 179 16.04 -14.04 3.27
CA VAL A 179 15.43 -14.59 4.50
C VAL A 179 15.81 -13.71 5.67
N GLY A 180 14.80 -13.26 6.42
CA GLY A 180 14.94 -12.34 7.53
C GLY A 180 14.55 -10.90 7.21
N ASP A 181 14.51 -10.51 5.93
CA ASP A 181 14.13 -9.16 5.53
C ASP A 181 12.70 -8.82 5.96
N GLU A 182 12.49 -7.55 6.31
CA GLU A 182 11.28 -7.06 6.92
C GLU A 182 10.28 -6.58 5.86
N LEU A 183 9.02 -6.91 6.08
CA LEU A 183 7.92 -6.55 5.22
C LEU A 183 7.02 -5.56 5.95
N TYR A 184 6.62 -4.52 5.23
CA TYR A 184 5.75 -3.45 5.70
C TYR A 184 4.53 -3.35 4.77
N ALA A 185 3.34 -3.34 5.35
CA ALA A 185 2.08 -3.25 4.60
C ALA A 185 1.06 -2.43 5.41
N SER A 186 0.00 -1.96 4.74
CA SER A 186 -1.12 -1.37 5.48
C SER A 186 -1.97 -2.49 6.12
N PRO A 187 -2.54 -2.29 7.32
CA PRO A 187 -3.38 -3.29 7.98
C PRO A 187 -4.63 -3.66 7.18
N THR A 188 -5.01 -2.84 6.20
CA THR A 188 -6.25 -2.97 5.42
C THR A 188 -6.02 -3.40 3.97
N GLN A 189 -4.77 -3.59 3.52
CA GLN A 189 -4.45 -4.05 2.16
C GLN A 189 -3.09 -4.76 2.05
N ASN A 190 -2.95 -5.59 1.01
CA ASN A 190 -1.69 -6.24 0.64
C ASN A 190 -1.34 -6.09 -0.86
N ARG A 191 -1.97 -5.17 -1.59
CA ARG A 191 -1.59 -4.78 -2.95
C ARG A 191 -0.17 -4.23 -2.99
N TYR A 192 0.13 -3.24 -2.16
CA TYR A 192 1.42 -2.57 -2.10
C TYR A 192 2.11 -2.85 -0.78
N MET A 193 3.39 -3.24 -0.87
CA MET A 193 4.23 -3.52 0.28
C MET A 193 5.59 -2.86 0.11
N ILE A 194 6.24 -2.54 1.23
CA ILE A 194 7.66 -2.22 1.24
C ILE A 194 8.41 -3.39 1.83
N LEU A 195 9.47 -3.81 1.14
CA LEU A 195 10.48 -4.69 1.70
C LEU A 195 11.67 -3.83 2.16
N HIS A 196 12.15 -4.10 3.37
CA HIS A 196 13.45 -3.65 3.86
C HIS A 196 14.45 -4.79 3.76
N ASP A 197 15.40 -4.64 2.84
CA ASP A 197 16.58 -5.48 2.79
C ASP A 197 17.52 -5.12 3.93
N ILE A 198 17.55 -5.96 4.96
CA ILE A 198 18.32 -5.70 6.18
C ILE A 198 19.82 -5.73 5.90
N GLN A 199 20.27 -6.56 4.96
CA GLN A 199 21.70 -6.73 4.67
C GLN A 199 22.28 -5.49 4.01
N ASN A 200 21.53 -4.93 3.07
CA ASN A 200 21.96 -3.77 2.28
C ASN A 200 21.41 -2.44 2.80
N ASP A 201 20.53 -2.48 3.80
CA ASP A 201 19.77 -1.33 4.33
C ASP A 201 19.06 -0.54 3.22
N THR A 202 18.40 -1.27 2.32
CA THR A 202 17.64 -0.68 1.21
C THR A 202 16.17 -1.00 1.31
N TYR A 203 15.34 -0.10 0.77
CA TYR A 203 13.90 -0.23 0.79
C TYR A 203 13.39 -0.23 -0.65
N ALA A 204 12.39 -1.07 -0.93
CA ALA A 204 11.81 -1.19 -2.25
C ALA A 204 10.30 -1.41 -2.17
N TRP A 205 9.57 -0.77 -3.09
CA TRP A 205 8.15 -0.93 -3.29
C TRP A 205 7.86 -2.15 -4.15
N TYR A 206 6.86 -2.92 -3.72
CA TYR A 206 6.38 -4.07 -4.45
C TYR A 206 4.87 -4.03 -4.62
N GLU A 207 4.40 -4.52 -5.76
CA GLU A 207 2.99 -4.69 -6.05
C GLU A 207 2.64 -6.16 -6.29
N ASN A 208 1.45 -6.54 -5.83
CA ASN A 208 0.86 -7.85 -6.03
C ASN A 208 0.27 -7.98 -7.44
N GLU A 209 0.70 -9.01 -8.19
CA GLU A 209 0.30 -9.23 -9.59
C GLU A 209 -1.19 -9.55 -9.77
N ASN A 210 -1.87 -10.03 -8.72
CA ASN A 210 -3.31 -10.27 -8.74
C ASN A 210 -4.12 -8.95 -8.78
N TYR A 211 -3.57 -7.84 -9.28
CA TYR A 211 -4.29 -6.60 -9.58
C TYR A 211 -4.25 -6.23 -11.06
N PHE A 212 -3.42 -6.89 -11.88
CA PHE A 212 -3.33 -6.66 -13.33
C PHE A 212 -4.25 -7.57 -14.16
N TYR A 213 -4.86 -8.60 -13.53
CA TYR A 213 -5.71 -9.61 -14.18
C TYR A 213 -7.04 -9.80 -13.46
#